data_AF-A0AAJ1J4H3-F1
#
_entry.id   AF-A0AAJ1J4H3-F1
#
_cell.length_a   1.000
_cell.length_b   1.000
_cell.length_c   1.000
_cell.angle_alpha   90.00
_cell.angle_beta   90.00
_cell.angle_gamma   90.00
#
_symmetry.space_group_name_H-M   'P 1'
#
loop_
_entity.id
_entity.type
_entity.pdbx_description
1 polymer ?
#
loop_
_entity_poly.entity_id
_entity_poly.type
_entity_poly.pdbx_seq_one_letter_code
_entity_poly.pdbx_strand_id
1 'polypeptide(L)' 'MTRLNIKKTFLVLCLITVCLFLYLLALDIHCDQGNEGFALGICSITRYLPF' A
#
# COMPACT_ATOMS: atom_id res chain seq x y z
N MET A 1 -7.52 -1.94 -28.42
CA MET A 1 -6.08 -2.19 -28.21
C MET A 1 -5.41 -0.88 -27.80
N THR A 2 -5.33 -0.62 -26.51
CA THR A 2 -4.90 0.68 -25.97
C THR A 2 -3.39 0.87 -26.18
N ARG A 3 -2.98 1.78 -27.07
CA ARG A 3 -1.60 2.32 -27.13
C ARG A 3 -1.34 3.19 -25.90
N LEU A 4 -1.27 2.57 -24.72
CA LEU A 4 -0.80 3.27 -23.53
C LEU A 4 0.70 3.49 -23.69
N ASN A 5 1.15 4.75 -23.70
CA ASN A 5 2.56 5.10 -23.70
C ASN A 5 3.23 4.42 -22.50
N ILE A 6 3.97 3.33 -22.73
CA ILE A 6 4.56 2.49 -21.68
C ILE A 6 5.31 3.33 -20.64
N LYS A 7 6.01 4.39 -21.07
CA LYS A 7 6.69 5.35 -20.17
C LYS A 7 5.73 6.05 -19.21
N LYS A 8 4.58 6.51 -19.71
CA LYS A 8 3.55 7.20 -18.91
C LYS A 8 2.80 6.21 -18.01
N THR A 9 2.50 5.02 -18.52
CA THR A 9 1.88 3.93 -17.74
C THR A 9 2.78 3.49 -16.60
N PHE A 10 4.07 3.34 -16.86
CA PHE A 10 5.06 2.94 -15.87
C PHE A 10 5.20 4.01 -14.78
N LEU A 11 5.22 5.29 -15.15
CA LEU A 11 5.25 6.39 -14.19
C LEU A 11 4.01 6.41 -13.29
N VAL A 12 2.82 6.21 -13.87
CA VAL A 12 1.56 6.10 -13.11
C VAL A 12 1.58 4.87 -12.20
N LEU A 13 2.07 3.73 -12.70
CA LEU A 13 2.18 2.50 -11.91
C LEU A 13 3.11 2.69 -10.70
N CYS A 14 4.30 3.28 -10.91
CA CYS A 14 5.22 3.60 -9.81
C CYS A 14 4.59 4.55 -8.78
N LEU A 15 3.88 5.58 -9.22
CA LEU A 15 3.17 6.51 -8.33
C LEU A 15 2.13 5.77 -7.49
N ILE A 16 1.33 4.90 -8.11
CA ILE A 16 0.34 4.07 -7.40
C ILE A 16 1.04 3.18 -6.38
N THR A 17 2.13 2.50 -6.76
CA THR A 17 2.89 1.63 -5.85
C THR A 17 3.45 2.40 -4.66
N VAL A 18 4.04 3.58 -4.87
CA VAL A 18 4.59 4.42 -3.78
C VAL A 18 3.47 4.90 -2.85
N CYS A 19 2.35 5.37 -3.39
CA CYS A 19 1.19 5.77 -2.59
C CYS A 19 0.64 4.60 -1.77
N LEU A 20 0.57 3.40 -2.37
CA LEU A 20 0.12 2.19 -1.68
C LEU A 20 1.08 1.84 -0.53
N PHE A 21 2.39 1.96 -0.76
CA PHE A 21 3.40 1.67 0.24
C PHE A 21 3.33 2.64 1.43
N LEU A 22 3.22 3.94 1.15
CA LEU A 22 3.05 4.97 2.19
C LEU A 22 1.76 4.77 2.98
N TYR A 23 0.67 4.35 2.31
CA TYR A 23 -0.59 4.04 2.97
C TYR A 23 -0.47 2.84 3.92
N LEU A 24 0.16 1.76 3.48
CA LEU A 24 0.39 0.58 4.32
C LEU A 24 1.32 0.88 5.50
N LEU A 25 2.38 1.68 5.28
CA LEU A 25 3.29 2.11 6.34
C LEU A 25 2.56 2.95 7.40
N ALA A 26 1.74 3.91 6.98
CA ALA A 26 0.92 4.68 7.91
C ALA A 26 -0.05 3.76 8.68
N LEU A 27 -0.65 2.80 8.00
CA LEU A 27 -1.57 1.85 8.60
C LEU A 27 -0.88 0.94 9.64
N ASP A 28 0.35 0.52 9.40
CA ASP A 28 1.14 -0.28 10.33
C ASP A 28 1.39 0.45 11.66
N ILE A 29 1.78 1.72 11.59
CA ILE A 29 1.95 2.60 12.76
C ILE A 29 0.63 2.76 13.53
N HIS A 30 -0.49 2.89 12.82
CA HIS A 30 -1.82 2.97 13.44
C HIS A 30 -2.28 1.65 14.06
N CYS A 31 -1.83 0.51 13.52
CA CYS A 31 -2.13 -0.82 14.05
C CYS A 31 -1.33 -1.14 15.31
N ASP A 32 -0.06 -0.71 15.38
CA ASP A 32 0.74 -0.80 16.61
C ASP A 32 0.09 0.01 17.76
N GLN A 33 -0.58 1.11 17.42
CA GLN A 33 -1.28 1.97 18.38
C GLN A 33 -2.64 1.41 18.88
N GLY A 34 -3.05 0.20 18.48
CA GLY A 34 -4.17 -0.50 19.14
C GLY A 34 -5.57 -0.03 18.74
N ASN A 35 -5.79 0.45 17.51
CA ASN A 35 -7.13 0.78 17.03
C ASN A 35 -7.93 -0.49 16.64
N GLU A 36 -8.64 -1.01 17.64
CA GLU A 36 -9.32 -2.32 17.72
C GLU A 36 -10.48 -2.62 16.75
N GLY A 37 -10.83 -1.70 15.84
CA GLY A 37 -12.02 -1.84 14.98
C GLY A 37 -11.79 -2.09 13.47
N PHE A 38 -10.65 -1.68 12.90
CA PHE A 38 -10.47 -1.64 11.44
C PHE A 38 -9.28 -2.48 10.90
N ALA A 39 -8.51 -3.11 11.80
CA ALA A 39 -7.14 -3.55 11.53
C ALA A 39 -6.93 -5.06 11.28
N LEU A 40 -7.88 -5.94 11.63
CA LEU A 40 -7.60 -7.39 11.68
C LEU A 40 -7.25 -8.03 10.32
N GLY A 41 -7.80 -7.52 9.21
CA GLY A 41 -7.56 -8.08 7.87
C GLY A 41 -6.23 -7.62 7.25
N ILE A 42 -6.02 -6.30 7.17
CA ILE A 42 -4.86 -5.73 6.47
C ILE A 42 -3.60 -5.81 7.35
N CYS A 43 -3.70 -5.57 8.67
CA CYS A 43 -2.53 -5.65 9.56
C CYS A 43 -2.02 -7.07 9.79
N SER A 44 -2.86 -8.10 9.58
CA SER A 44 -2.40 -9.49 9.54
C SER A 44 -1.57 -9.79 8.28
N ILE A 45 -1.93 -9.20 7.13
CA ILE A 45 -1.21 -9.36 5.86
C ILE A 45 0.09 -8.55 5.87
N THR A 46 0.06 -7.32 6.38
CA THR A 46 1.26 -6.50 6.50
C THR A 46 2.24 -6.98 7.57
N ARG A 47 1.80 -7.67 8.62
CA ARG A 47 2.70 -8.34 9.58
C ARG A 47 3.56 -9.44 8.93
N TYR A 48 3.13 -9.99 7.80
CA TYR A 48 3.91 -10.96 7.02
C TYR A 48 4.86 -10.29 6.01
N LEU A 49 4.69 -8.99 5.74
CA LEU A 49 5.58 -8.22 4.90
C LEU A 49 6.68 -7.60 5.78
N PRO A 50 7.97 -7.90 5.52
CA PRO A 50 9.07 -7.41 6.34
C PRO A 50 9.40 -5.97 5.93
N PHE A 51 8.59 -5.00 6.35
CA PHE A 51 8.95 -3.59 6.29
C PHE A 51 9.18 -3.03 7.69
#